data_AF-A0A6J7P928-F1
#
_entry.id   AF-A0A6J7P928-F1
#
_cell.length_a   1.000
_cell.length_b   1.000
_cell.length_c   1.000
_cell.angle_alpha   90.00
_cell.angle_beta   90.00
_cell.angle_gamma   90.00
#
_symmetry.space_group_name_H-M   'P 1'
#
loop_
_entity.id
_entity.type
_entity.pdbx_description
1 polymer ?
#
loop_
_entity_poly.entity_id
_entity_poly.type
_entity_poly.pdbx_seq_one_letter_code
_entity_poly.pdbx_strand_id
1 'polypeptide(L)'
;MTAMSRTATAALGTMGTRIELRRRALEWSIEDTAARLGVNPRTVRAVELGRPTVKVGTVFAYADLVGVRLFGLEGDELVRARRVGEDTLALLPALTPGPDRTVLDDEEGF
;
A
#
# COMPACT_ATOMS: atom_id res chain seq x y z
N MET A 1 -6.40 5.78 -16.30
CA MET A 1 -5.17 5.42 -15.55
C MET A 1 -4.62 6.71 -14.96
N THR A 2 -4.71 6.88 -13.64
CA THR A 2 -4.12 8.06 -12.96
C THR A 2 -2.61 8.05 -13.17
N ALA A 3 -2.04 9.16 -13.61
CA ALA A 3 -0.60 9.28 -13.76
C ALA A 3 0.05 9.14 -12.36
N MET A 4 0.91 8.14 -12.19
CA MET A 4 1.63 7.96 -10.92
C MET A 4 2.77 8.95 -10.79
N SER A 5 2.91 9.51 -9.58
CA SER A 5 4.06 10.36 -9.27
C SER A 5 5.35 9.53 -9.29
N ARG A 6 6.48 10.20 -9.59
CA ARG A 6 7.81 9.56 -9.55
C ARG A 6 8.10 8.91 -8.20
N THR A 7 7.73 9.59 -7.11
CA THR A 7 7.92 9.08 -5.75
C THR A 7 7.11 7.81 -5.50
N ALA A 8 5.87 7.74 -5.99
CA ALA A 8 5.04 6.55 -5.83
C ALA A 8 5.60 5.36 -6.62
N THR A 9 6.06 5.58 -7.86
CA THR A 9 6.74 4.54 -8.65
C THR A 9 8.03 4.06 -7.97
N ALA A 10 8.84 4.97 -7.45
CA ALA A 10 10.06 4.64 -6.73
C ALA A 10 9.78 3.85 -5.45
N ALA A 11 8.72 4.19 -4.71
CA ALA A 11 8.31 3.47 -3.51
C ALA A 11 7.88 2.03 -3.83
N LEU A 12 7.06 1.84 -4.87
CA LEU A 12 6.66 0.50 -5.32
C LEU A 12 7.85 -0.35 -5.75
N GLY A 13 8.76 0.23 -6.55
CA GLY A 13 9.99 -0.46 -6.97
C GLY A 13 10.87 -0.83 -5.78
N THR A 14 11.07 0.10 -4.84
CA THR A 14 11.85 -0.15 -3.61
C THR A 14 11.25 -1.29 -2.79
N MET A 15 9.92 -1.32 -2.65
CA MET A 15 9.24 -2.41 -1.94
C MET A 15 9.44 -3.75 -2.67
N GLY A 16 9.25 -3.77 -3.99
CA GLY A 16 9.46 -4.96 -4.83
C GLY A 16 10.87 -5.53 -4.69
N THR A 17 11.90 -4.67 -4.78
CA THR A 17 13.31 -5.07 -4.59
C THR A 17 13.56 -5.64 -3.20
N ARG A 18 13.01 -5.05 -2.13
CA ARG A 18 13.18 -5.58 -0.76
C ARG A 18 12.57 -6.97 -0.62
N ILE A 19 11.39 -7.19 -1.19
CA ILE A 19 10.72 -8.49 -1.20
C ILE A 19 11.56 -9.51 -1.97
N GLU A 20 12.03 -9.17 -3.16
CA GLU A 20 12.86 -10.05 -3.99
C GLU A 20 14.15 -10.45 -3.27
N LEU A 21 14.85 -9.49 -2.66
CA LEU A 21 16.07 -9.76 -1.88
C LEU A 21 15.81 -10.77 -0.76
N ARG A 22 14.69 -10.63 -0.04
CA ARG A 22 14.32 -11.55 1.03
C ARG A 22 13.92 -12.93 0.50
N ARG A 23 13.13 -13.02 -0.57
CA ARG A 23 12.82 -14.32 -1.21
C ARG A 23 14.09 -15.05 -1.64
N ARG A 24 15.01 -14.34 -2.31
CA ARG A 24 16.28 -14.92 -2.76
C ARG A 24 17.16 -15.36 -1.58
N ALA A 25 17.18 -14.61 -0.48
CA ALA A 25 17.88 -15.00 0.74
C ALA A 25 17.28 -16.24 1.43
N LEU A 26 16.00 -16.53 1.19
CA LEU A 26 15.33 -17.76 1.63
C LEU A 26 15.46 -18.91 0.61
N GLU A 27 16.12 -18.68 -0.53
CA GLU A 27 16.32 -19.63 -1.62
C GLU A 27 15.02 -20.18 -2.22
N TRP A 28 13.91 -19.44 -2.12
CA TRP A 28 12.63 -19.88 -2.70
C TRP A 28 12.53 -19.50 -4.18
N SER A 29 12.06 -20.44 -5.01
CA SER A 29 11.71 -20.15 -6.40
C SER A 29 10.46 -19.26 -6.48
N ILE A 30 10.19 -18.72 -7.66
CA ILE A 30 8.95 -17.95 -7.92
C ILE A 30 7.74 -18.87 -7.77
N GLU A 31 7.86 -20.10 -8.22
CA GLU A 31 6.83 -21.14 -8.20
C GLU A 31 6.50 -21.55 -6.76
N ASP A 32 7.52 -21.82 -5.93
CA ASP A 32 7.33 -22.15 -4.51
C ASP A 32 6.67 -20.99 -3.76
N THR A 33 7.09 -19.77 -4.05
CA THR A 33 6.54 -18.57 -3.41
C THR A 33 5.10 -18.33 -3.82
N ALA A 34 4.78 -18.55 -5.10
CA ALA A 34 3.42 -18.46 -5.61
C ALA A 34 2.50 -19.48 -4.94
N ALA A 35 2.97 -20.72 -4.76
CA ALA A 35 2.25 -21.77 -4.05
C ALA A 35 1.99 -21.40 -2.58
N ARG A 36 3.00 -20.89 -1.87
CA ARG A 36 2.88 -20.43 -0.47
C ARG A 36 1.89 -19.27 -0.30
N LEU A 37 1.83 -18.37 -1.28
CA LEU A 37 0.91 -17.22 -1.28
C LEU A 37 -0.49 -17.54 -1.82
N GLY A 38 -0.70 -18.69 -2.47
CA GLY A 38 -1.93 -19.01 -3.17
C GLY A 38 -2.20 -18.08 -4.37
N VAL A 39 -1.16 -17.63 -5.08
CA VAL A 39 -1.28 -16.72 -6.23
C VAL A 39 -0.64 -17.30 -7.49
N ASN A 40 -0.85 -16.65 -8.64
CA ASN A 40 -0.16 -17.03 -9.86
C ASN A 40 1.33 -16.62 -9.81
N PRO A 41 2.28 -17.40 -10.37
CA PRO A 41 3.69 -17.02 -10.50
C PRO A 41 3.92 -15.64 -11.14
N ARG A 42 3.03 -15.21 -12.06
CA ARG A 42 3.08 -13.85 -12.63
C ARG A 42 2.83 -12.76 -11.60
N THR A 43 2.01 -13.02 -10.58
CA THR A 43 1.75 -12.07 -9.49
C THR A 43 2.99 -11.88 -8.64
N VAL A 44 3.73 -12.94 -8.32
CA VAL A 44 5.03 -12.86 -7.62
C VAL A 44 5.99 -11.94 -8.38
N ARG A 45 6.17 -12.19 -9.69
CA ARG A 45 7.00 -11.34 -10.56
C ARG A 45 6.52 -9.89 -10.60
N ALA A 46 5.20 -9.68 -10.66
CA ALA A 46 4.62 -8.34 -10.69
C ALA A 46 4.86 -7.57 -9.38
N VAL A 47 4.81 -8.25 -8.22
CA VAL A 47 5.16 -7.65 -6.92
C VAL A 47 6.64 -7.27 -6.89
N GLU A 48 7.54 -8.18 -7.27
CA GLU A 48 8.99 -7.95 -7.26
C GLU A 48 9.40 -6.79 -8.19
N LEU A 49 8.68 -6.62 -9.31
CA LEU A 49 8.84 -5.49 -10.23
C LEU A 49 8.16 -4.19 -9.77
N GLY A 50 7.47 -4.18 -8.63
CA GLY A 50 6.76 -3.00 -8.13
C GLY A 50 5.59 -2.56 -9.03
N ARG A 51 4.89 -3.51 -9.66
CA ARG A 51 3.78 -3.17 -10.56
C ARG A 51 2.60 -2.58 -9.76
N PRO A 52 2.09 -1.38 -10.13
CA PRO A 52 1.02 -0.72 -9.39
C PRO A 52 -0.35 -1.39 -9.53
N THR A 53 -0.49 -2.33 -10.46
CA THR A 53 -1.74 -3.05 -10.73
C THR A 53 -1.97 -4.21 -9.75
N VAL A 54 -0.97 -4.59 -8.96
CA VAL A 54 -1.12 -5.62 -7.94
C VAL A 54 -1.85 -5.04 -6.73
N LYS A 55 -2.81 -5.80 -6.18
CA LYS A 55 -3.51 -5.41 -4.96
C LYS A 55 -2.50 -5.19 -3.84
N VAL A 56 -2.58 -4.06 -3.15
CA VAL A 56 -1.67 -3.71 -2.05
C VAL A 56 -1.64 -4.80 -0.96
N GLY A 57 -2.79 -5.42 -0.67
CA GLY A 57 -2.87 -6.54 0.28
C GLY A 57 -2.01 -7.74 -0.12
N THR A 58 -1.89 -8.04 -1.42
CA THR A 58 -1.00 -9.11 -1.92
C THR A 58 0.47 -8.74 -1.75
N VAL A 59 0.82 -7.47 -1.96
CA VAL A 59 2.19 -6.97 -1.73
C VAL A 59 2.56 -7.12 -0.25
N PHE A 60 1.66 -6.73 0.66
CA PHE A 60 1.91 -6.81 2.11
C PHE A 60 1.92 -8.26 2.62
N ALA A 61 1.04 -9.12 2.13
CA ALA A 61 1.08 -10.55 2.47
C ALA A 61 2.39 -11.21 2.01
N TYR A 62 2.89 -10.85 0.83
CA TYR A 62 4.18 -11.34 0.37
C TYR A 62 5.33 -10.77 1.23
N ALA A 63 5.33 -9.48 1.49
CA ALA A 63 6.32 -8.85 2.37
C ALA A 63 6.40 -9.54 3.74
N ASP A 64 5.25 -9.76 4.38
CA ASP A 64 5.14 -10.48 5.65
C ASP A 64 5.70 -11.91 5.54
N LEU A 65 5.28 -12.66 4.51
CA LEU A 65 5.72 -14.03 4.26
C LEU A 65 7.26 -14.18 4.18
N VAL A 66 7.97 -13.19 3.62
CA VAL A 66 9.44 -13.23 3.50
C VAL A 66 10.17 -12.41 4.59
N GLY A 67 9.43 -11.86 5.55
CA GLY A 67 9.99 -11.11 6.68
C GLY A 67 10.49 -9.70 6.32
N VAL A 68 9.87 -9.03 5.35
CA VAL A 68 10.06 -7.60 5.11
C VAL A 68 9.18 -6.80 6.08
N ARG A 69 9.80 -5.96 6.91
CA ARG A 69 9.11 -5.07 7.85
C ARG A 69 8.24 -4.04 7.11
N LEU A 70 6.94 -4.06 7.39
CA LEU A 70 6.01 -3.07 6.86
C LEU A 70 6.13 -1.77 7.64
N PHE A 71 6.35 -0.67 6.92
CA PHE A 71 6.54 0.68 7.50
C PHE A 71 7.70 0.77 8.52
N GLY A 72 8.64 -0.17 8.49
CA GLY A 72 9.76 -0.23 9.43
C GLY A 72 9.40 -0.75 10.82
N LEU A 73 8.18 -1.26 11.02
CA LEU A 73 7.68 -1.76 12.29
C LEU A 73 7.84 -3.28 12.40
N GLU A 74 8.04 -3.77 13.62
CA GLU A 74 8.22 -5.19 13.94
C GLU A 74 7.07 -5.75 14.79
N GLY A 75 6.60 -6.95 14.43
CA GLY A 75 5.62 -7.71 15.20
C GLY A 75 4.42 -6.86 15.63
N ASP A 76 4.21 -6.77 16.94
CA ASP A 76 3.08 -6.06 17.54
C ASP A 76 3.14 -4.53 17.40
N GLU A 77 4.27 -3.95 16.97
CA GLU A 77 4.37 -2.50 16.73
C GLU A 77 3.38 -2.02 15.67
N LEU A 78 3.14 -2.83 14.62
CA LEU A 78 2.19 -2.47 13.56
C LEU A 78 0.76 -2.44 14.10
N VAL A 79 0.40 -3.39 14.97
CA VAL A 79 -0.92 -3.43 15.63
C VAL A 79 -1.08 -2.26 16.59
N ARG A 80 -0.04 -1.92 17.36
CA ARG A 80 -0.05 -0.74 18.23
C ARG A 80 -0.17 0.56 17.43
N ALA A 81 0.62 0.73 16.38
CA ALA A 81 0.57 1.90 15.51
C ALA A 81 -0.82 2.09 14.90
N ARG A 82 -1.47 0.99 14.49
CA ARG A 82 -2.86 1.02 14.03
C ARG A 82 -3.81 1.52 15.11
N ARG A 83 -3.76 0.95 16.32
CA ARG A 83 -4.64 1.37 17.44
C ARG A 83 -4.45 2.83 17.81
N VAL A 84 -3.20 3.29 17.93
CA VAL A 84 -2.88 4.70 18.20
C VAL A 84 -3.48 5.61 17.13
N GLY A 85 -3.42 5.21 15.85
CA GLY A 85 -4.06 5.94 14.76
C GLY A 85 -5.59 5.99 14.88
N GLU A 86 -6.22 4.86 15.19
CA GLU A 86 -7.67 4.76 15.42
C GLU A 86 -8.13 5.63 16.59
N ASP A 87 -7.40 5.59 17.72
CA ASP A 87 -7.66 6.40 18.91
C ASP A 87 -7.49 7.90 18.60
N THR A 88 -6.45 8.27 17.86
CA THR A 88 -6.21 9.66 17.45
C THR A 88 -7.32 10.16 16.56
N LEU A 89 -7.76 9.37 15.58
CA LEU A 89 -8.87 9.72 14.69
C LEU A 89 -10.19 9.90 15.44
N ALA A 90 -10.46 9.09 16.47
CA ALA A 90 -11.66 9.20 17.29
C ALA A 90 -11.75 10.50 18.10
N LEU A 91 -10.61 11.16 18.36
CA LEU A 91 -10.54 12.45 19.04
C LEU A 91 -10.64 13.64 18.09
N LEU A 92 -10.51 13.43 16.77
CA LEU A 92 -10.65 14.50 15.80
C LEU A 92 -12.13 14.86 15.61
N PRO A 93 -12.45 16.14 15.37
CA PRO A 93 -13.81 16.52 15.00
C PRO A 93 -14.24 15.76 13.74
N ALA A 94 -15.47 15.23 13.73
CA ALA A 94 -16.08 14.69 12.53
C ALA A 94 -16.08 15.78 11.45
N LEU A 95 -15.56 15.45 10.26
CA LEU A 95 -15.35 16.33 9.10
C LEU A 95 -16.09 17.68 9.14
N THR A 96 -15.33 18.77 9.02
CA THR A 96 -15.90 20.08 8.66
C THR A 96 -16.64 19.94 7.31
N PRO A 97 -17.87 20.45 7.18
CA PRO A 97 -18.55 20.53 5.89
C PRO A 97 -17.63 21.15 4.84
N GLY A 98 -17.53 20.53 3.66
CA GLY A 98 -16.83 21.11 2.53
C GLY A 98 -17.45 22.45 2.12
N PRO A 99 -16.77 23.26 1.29
CA PRO A 99 -17.30 24.54 0.86
C PRO A 99 -18.68 24.35 0.22
N ASP A 100 -19.66 25.08 0.75
CA ASP A 100 -21.00 25.18 0.19
C ASP A 100 -20.86 25.65 -1.26
N ARG A 101 -21.25 24.80 -2.22
CA ARG A 101 -21.18 25.13 -3.66
C ARG A 101 -22.36 25.99 -4.11
N THR A 102 -23.06 26.64 -3.18
CA THR A 102 -24.27 27.43 -3.47
C THR A 102 -24.02 28.93 -3.33
N VAL A 103 -23.04 29.49 -4.07
CA VAL A 103 -23.00 30.93 -4.38
C VAL A 103 -22.32 31.13 -5.74
N LEU A 104 -22.97 30.72 -6.84
CA LEU A 104 -22.69 31.21 -8.20
C LEU A 104 -23.96 31.01 -9.07
N ASP A 105 -25.03 31.70 -8.70
CA ASP A 105 -26.08 32.10 -9.65
C ASP A 105 -26.87 33.18 -8.93
N ASP A 106 -26.54 34.45 -9.19
CA ASP A 106 -27.36 35.64 -8.95
C ASP A 106 -26.51 36.86 -9.34
N GLU A 107 -26.34 37.09 -10.64
CA GLU A 107 -26.16 38.44 -11.17
C GLU A 107 -27.19 38.61 -12.29
N GLU A 108 -28.38 39.01 -11.83
CA GLU A 108 -29.56 39.44 -12.55
C GLU A 108 -29.24 40.38 -13.72
N GLY A 109 -29.85 40.10 -14.87
CA GLY A 109 -29.94 41.05 -15.97
C GLY A 109 -30.90 42.18 -15.62
N PHE A 110 -30.44 43.42 -15.81
CA PHE A 110 -31.28 44.61 -15.99
C PHE A 110 -31.00 45.22 -17.37
#